data_AF-A0A9W9PDD7-F1
#
_entry.id   AF-A0A9W9PDD7-F1
#
_cell.length_a   1.000
_cell.length_b   1.000
_cell.length_c   1.000
_cell.angle_alpha   90.00
_cell.angle_beta   90.00
_cell.angle_gamma   90.00
#
_symmetry.space_group_name_H-M   'P 1'
#
loop_
_entity.id
_entity.type
_entity.pdbx_description
1 polymer ?
#
loop_
_entity_poly.entity_id
_entity_poly.type
_entity_poly.pdbx_seq_one_letter_code
_entity_poly.pdbx_strand_id
1 'polypeptide(L)'
;MDGPTVLRKDQLEISLHNEKKLIQEGHIKDDNPLDLSEPFRDLCSACRKGDLKVCQEKITEGVNVNARDLYDYTPLILASLCGHYEVARLLLESGALCERDTFQGERCLYNALNDRIRNLLLEYDYSKSTDPLQPLAAHIASLLTRDSPVTADIIVTANEESLHLHKFILAARSPYFHGKLSAAPDSTTWKIPSHIPPQAFGAAIRYLYLGEAPRELRGGPGTGFTESEVFEGIDKIATYLEIRSLVDSILDSGDRRLARQRRSLELSKGRDQLEEWFRTNVLGNKVVVETSKASDVKWDHNNHIFADVLLRADELPEEAEDSGTATVDGLQKSTLFPCHRAMLLRSEFFQAMFTSSFREAHVKDNLHIIDVDCSPEVLDIILTFLYTEKADFPLDIAVDVLFAADMLFIEKLKTKAAVVISTLGSGGLSQEEAAKTRGDQDEDDIDIYAIMRAAWLTRVQRLEEFAARYLAYRLEAHIDSPEFAELIQESASRIQARQETDSIELLDDIRFYLNERFRLRFDDAGLDEMLNGHPQEPPTNGEANVESEDVSKITEGVEGLDISKPVEQADDAGAYREIRTLDGAVVEDEFSEDAMNYQILMEKLDALLETLNLDA
;
A
#
# COMPACT_ATOMS: atom_id res chain seq x y z
N MET A 1 -26.20 -17.39 20.16
CA MET A 1 -26.28 -15.93 20.36
C MET A 1 -25.82 -15.67 21.79
N ASP A 2 -24.51 -15.69 22.01
CA ASP A 2 -23.93 -15.16 23.24
C ASP A 2 -23.37 -13.79 22.87
N GLY A 3 -23.86 -12.74 23.52
CA GLY A 3 -23.32 -11.39 23.34
C GLY A 3 -21.86 -11.32 23.79
N PRO A 4 -21.13 -10.23 23.44
CA PRO A 4 -19.76 -10.06 23.90
C PRO A 4 -19.74 -10.09 25.44
N THR A 5 -19.08 -11.09 25.99
CA THR A 5 -18.92 -11.27 27.43
C THR A 5 -17.82 -10.33 27.88
N VAL A 6 -18.21 -9.15 28.34
CA VAL A 6 -17.26 -8.17 28.90
C VAL A 6 -16.60 -8.81 30.14
N LEU A 7 -15.31 -9.13 30.02
CA LEU A 7 -14.53 -9.75 31.09
C LEU A 7 -14.32 -8.76 32.24
N ARG A 8 -14.42 -9.24 33.48
CA ARG A 8 -14.05 -8.43 34.65
C ARG A 8 -12.53 -8.22 34.70
N LYS A 9 -12.09 -7.12 35.31
CA LYS A 9 -10.65 -6.78 35.47
C LYS A 9 -9.79 -7.97 35.91
N ASP A 10 -10.22 -8.68 36.95
CA ASP A 10 -9.49 -9.84 37.49
C ASP A 10 -9.39 -10.99 36.47
N GLN A 11 -10.42 -11.17 35.63
CA GLN A 11 -10.43 -12.19 34.57
C GLN A 11 -9.51 -11.79 33.41
N LEU A 12 -9.44 -10.49 33.09
CA LEU A 12 -8.50 -9.94 32.11
C LEU A 12 -7.04 -10.12 32.57
N GLU A 13 -6.76 -9.85 33.85
CA GLU A 13 -5.41 -10.02 34.42
C GLU A 13 -4.98 -11.50 34.42
N ILE A 14 -5.89 -12.42 34.77
CA ILE A 14 -5.63 -13.86 34.69
C ILE A 14 -5.42 -14.31 33.24
N SER A 15 -6.25 -13.84 32.31
CA SER A 15 -6.10 -14.13 30.88
C SER A 15 -4.75 -13.64 30.35
N LEU A 16 -4.38 -12.40 30.67
CA LEU A 16 -3.10 -11.79 30.28
C LEU A 16 -1.90 -12.54 30.89
N HIS A 17 -2.00 -13.01 32.12
CA HIS A 17 -0.94 -13.80 32.76
C HIS A 17 -0.77 -15.16 32.07
N ASN A 18 -1.88 -15.86 31.79
CA ASN A 18 -1.85 -17.13 31.07
C ASN A 18 -1.32 -16.96 29.63
N GLU A 19 -1.72 -15.88 28.96
CA GLU A 19 -1.24 -15.50 27.63
C GLU A 19 0.28 -15.24 27.64
N LYS A 20 0.78 -14.41 28.57
CA LYS A 20 2.22 -14.16 28.72
C LYS A 20 3.00 -15.45 28.96
N LYS A 21 2.43 -16.38 29.73
CA LYS A 21 3.03 -17.70 29.97
C LYS A 21 3.08 -18.54 28.69
N LEU A 22 2.00 -18.60 27.92
CA LEU A 22 1.95 -19.33 26.64
C LEU A 22 2.90 -18.74 25.59
N ILE A 23 3.09 -17.42 25.59
CA ILE A 23 4.08 -16.73 24.76
C ILE A 23 5.51 -17.08 25.21
N GLN A 24 5.80 -17.07 26.52
CA GLN A 24 7.10 -17.47 27.06
C GLN A 24 7.45 -18.92 26.76
N GLU A 25 6.45 -19.81 26.78
CA GLU A 25 6.59 -21.22 26.41
C GLU A 25 6.67 -21.44 24.89
N GLY A 26 6.49 -20.39 24.07
CA GLY A 26 6.60 -20.43 22.61
C GLY A 26 5.39 -21.06 21.90
N HIS A 27 4.28 -21.26 22.61
CA HIS A 27 3.06 -21.85 22.06
C HIS A 27 2.22 -20.87 21.24
N ILE A 28 2.34 -19.56 21.52
CA ILE A 28 1.62 -18.47 20.84
C ILE A 28 2.62 -17.39 20.46
N LYS A 29 2.50 -16.77 19.27
CA LYS A 29 3.31 -15.61 18.90
C LYS A 29 2.78 -14.38 19.63
N ASP A 30 3.67 -13.58 20.22
CA ASP A 30 3.28 -12.26 20.72
C ASP A 30 2.86 -11.40 19.53
N ASP A 31 1.59 -10.96 19.48
CA ASP A 31 1.13 -10.03 18.43
C ASP A 31 1.78 -8.66 18.60
N ASN A 32 2.18 -8.31 19.83
CA ASN A 32 2.83 -7.04 20.14
C ASN A 32 4.19 -7.30 20.79
N PRO A 33 5.16 -7.89 20.07
CA PRO A 33 6.46 -8.20 20.63
C PRO A 33 7.18 -6.91 21.02
N LEU A 34 7.99 -6.97 22.07
CA LEU A 34 8.90 -5.86 22.40
C LEU A 34 9.96 -5.77 21.32
N ASP A 35 10.02 -4.65 20.59
CA ASP A 35 11.05 -4.37 19.61
C ASP A 35 11.90 -3.18 20.06
N LEU A 36 13.21 -3.41 20.16
CA LEU A 36 14.19 -2.43 20.60
C LEU A 36 15.17 -2.06 19.49
N SER A 37 14.92 -2.55 18.27
CA SER A 37 15.73 -2.27 17.10
C SER A 37 15.70 -0.77 16.76
N GLU A 38 16.79 -0.28 16.20
CA GLU A 38 16.90 1.12 15.77
C GLU A 38 15.82 1.49 14.73
N PRO A 39 15.55 0.67 13.69
CA PRO A 39 14.47 0.96 12.73
C PRO A 39 13.08 1.08 13.36
N PHE A 40 12.78 0.27 14.38
CA PHE A 40 11.50 0.37 15.09
C PHE A 40 11.41 1.61 15.97
N ARG A 41 12.52 2.01 16.61
CA ARG A 41 12.57 3.25 17.39
C ARG A 41 12.38 4.48 16.49
N ASP A 42 12.94 4.45 15.29
CA ASP A 42 12.75 5.47 14.28
C ASP A 42 11.29 5.56 13.84
N LEU A 43 10.65 4.41 13.56
CA LEU A 43 9.21 4.34 13.29
C LEU A 43 8.38 4.94 14.43
N CYS A 44 8.65 4.56 15.68
CA CYS A 44 7.94 5.13 16.84
C CYS A 44 8.15 6.64 16.97
N SER A 45 9.36 7.14 16.72
CA SER A 45 9.65 8.58 16.73
C SER A 45 8.90 9.30 15.62
N ALA A 46 8.88 8.73 14.42
CA ALA A 46 8.14 9.26 13.27
C ALA A 46 6.63 9.31 13.55
N CYS A 47 6.06 8.26 14.15
CA CYS A 47 4.65 8.24 14.56
C CYS A 47 4.29 9.31 15.59
N ARG A 48 5.22 9.69 16.48
CA ARG A 48 5.00 10.80 17.44
C ARG A 48 5.04 12.16 16.76
N LYS A 49 5.94 12.33 15.80
CA LYS A 49 6.13 13.58 15.06
C LYS A 49 5.09 13.79 13.95
N GLY A 50 4.42 12.72 13.52
CA GLY A 50 3.53 12.75 12.35
C GLY A 50 4.30 12.63 11.03
N ASP A 51 5.54 12.16 11.07
CA ASP A 51 6.40 12.02 9.90
C ASP A 51 5.97 10.80 9.09
N LEU A 52 5.04 11.03 8.16
CA LEU A 52 4.46 10.00 7.31
C LEU A 52 5.52 9.28 6.45
N LYS A 53 6.55 10.00 6.00
CA LYS A 53 7.58 9.47 5.09
C LYS A 53 8.46 8.45 5.82
N VAL A 54 9.03 8.83 6.96
CA VAL A 54 9.84 7.90 7.77
C VAL A 54 8.98 6.72 8.25
N CYS A 55 7.70 6.95 8.55
CA CYS A 55 6.80 5.84 8.85
C CYS A 55 6.71 4.84 7.69
N GLN A 56 6.52 5.32 6.45
CA GLN A 56 6.41 4.46 5.27
C GLN A 56 7.71 3.74 4.94
N GLU A 57 8.84 4.45 4.95
CA GLU A 57 10.16 3.86 4.70
C GLU A 57 10.42 2.70 5.67
N LYS A 58 10.19 2.93 6.97
CA LYS A 58 10.38 1.89 7.99
C LYS A 58 9.38 0.73 7.85
N ILE A 59 8.14 1.01 7.44
CA ILE A 59 7.17 -0.05 7.14
C ILE A 59 7.64 -0.88 5.93
N THR A 60 8.15 -0.26 4.87
CA THR A 60 8.67 -0.92 3.66
C THR A 60 9.94 -1.71 3.94
N GLU A 61 10.78 -1.27 4.87
CA GLU A 61 11.93 -2.04 5.39
C GLU A 61 11.48 -3.33 6.12
N GLY A 62 10.17 -3.53 6.34
CA GLY A 62 9.60 -4.72 6.97
C GLY A 62 9.54 -4.64 8.49
N VAL A 63 9.59 -3.42 9.06
CA VAL A 63 9.42 -3.22 10.50
C VAL A 63 8.02 -3.68 10.93
N ASN A 64 7.96 -4.41 12.05
CA ASN A 64 6.70 -4.89 12.58
C ASN A 64 5.87 -3.74 13.18
N VAL A 65 4.86 -3.27 12.44
CA VAL A 65 3.94 -2.19 12.85
C VAL A 65 3.14 -2.48 14.13
N ASN A 66 3.09 -3.75 14.55
CA ASN A 66 2.37 -4.19 15.73
C ASN A 66 3.27 -4.38 16.95
N ALA A 67 4.59 -4.26 16.80
CA ALA A 67 5.50 -4.30 17.94
C ALA A 67 5.24 -3.16 18.93
N ARG A 68 5.75 -3.31 20.14
CA ARG A 68 5.66 -2.31 21.21
C ARG A 68 7.03 -1.80 21.62
N ASP A 69 7.08 -0.53 22.00
CA ASP A 69 8.26 0.10 22.56
C ASP A 69 8.45 -0.25 24.05
N LEU A 70 9.49 0.34 24.66
CA LEU A 70 9.82 0.17 26.09
C LEU A 70 8.71 0.60 27.05
N TYR A 71 7.71 1.36 26.57
CA TYR A 71 6.60 1.90 27.33
C TYR A 71 5.27 1.19 26.98
N ASP A 72 5.37 0.02 26.34
CA ASP A 72 4.23 -0.77 25.85
C ASP A 72 3.34 -0.01 24.85
N TYR A 73 3.86 0.99 24.15
CA TYR A 73 3.14 1.69 23.07
C TYR A 73 3.44 1.06 21.72
N THR A 74 2.38 0.78 20.95
CA THR A 74 2.51 0.45 19.53
C THR A 74 2.60 1.73 18.71
N PRO A 75 3.19 1.70 17.49
CA PRO A 75 3.19 2.82 16.55
C PRO A 75 1.80 3.45 16.37
N LEU A 76 0.75 2.62 16.28
CA LEU A 76 -0.63 3.09 16.12
C LEU A 76 -1.15 3.87 17.35
N ILE A 77 -0.80 3.43 18.57
CA ILE A 77 -1.16 4.18 19.77
C ILE A 77 -0.42 5.53 19.79
N LEU A 78 0.84 5.58 19.37
CA LEU A 78 1.61 6.83 19.31
C LEU A 78 0.99 7.82 18.31
N ALA A 79 0.68 7.37 17.09
CA ALA A 79 0.03 8.22 16.08
C ALA A 79 -1.35 8.71 16.55
N SER A 80 -2.14 7.83 17.19
CA SER A 80 -3.47 8.17 17.71
C SER A 80 -3.41 9.16 18.88
N LEU A 81 -2.44 8.99 19.78
CA LEU A 81 -2.19 9.87 20.93
C LEU A 81 -1.74 11.26 20.50
N CYS A 82 -0.87 11.32 19.50
CA CYS A 82 -0.31 12.57 18.99
C CYS A 82 -1.23 13.27 17.96
N GLY A 83 -2.33 12.65 17.54
CA GLY A 83 -3.33 13.28 16.67
C GLY A 83 -3.05 13.20 15.18
N HIS A 84 -2.12 12.34 14.76
CA HIS A 84 -1.68 12.24 13.36
C HIS A 84 -2.57 11.29 12.58
N TYR A 85 -3.65 11.84 12.01
CA TYR A 85 -4.69 11.07 11.31
C TYR A 85 -4.13 10.28 10.12
N GLU A 86 -3.30 10.89 9.29
CA GLU A 86 -2.71 10.30 8.08
C GLU A 86 -1.78 9.14 8.43
N VAL A 87 -0.99 9.29 9.51
CA VAL A 87 -0.11 8.23 10.01
C VAL A 87 -0.92 7.09 10.63
N ALA A 88 -1.97 7.40 11.40
CA ALA A 88 -2.86 6.37 11.94
C ALA A 88 -3.55 5.57 10.82
N ARG A 89 -4.02 6.26 9.78
CA ARG A 89 -4.61 5.64 8.58
C ARG A 89 -3.60 4.76 7.85
N LEU A 90 -2.38 5.25 7.61
CA LEU A 90 -1.31 4.47 6.99
C LEU A 90 -1.01 3.19 7.78
N LEU A 91 -0.88 3.29 9.10
CA LEU A 91 -0.59 2.16 9.96
C LEU A 91 -1.71 1.11 9.88
N LEU A 92 -2.98 1.54 9.91
CA LEU A 92 -4.13 0.65 9.72
C LEU A 92 -4.13 -0.03 8.34
N GLU A 93 -3.89 0.74 7.27
CA GLU A 93 -3.76 0.22 5.91
C GLU A 93 -2.56 -0.76 5.77
N SER A 94 -1.53 -0.57 6.59
CA SER A 94 -0.34 -1.44 6.67
C SER A 94 -0.51 -2.63 7.62
N GLY A 95 -1.73 -2.87 8.13
CA GLY A 95 -2.05 -4.04 8.98
C GLY A 95 -1.80 -3.84 10.48
N ALA A 96 -1.82 -2.60 10.97
CA ALA A 96 -1.78 -2.34 12.41
C ALA A 96 -3.04 -2.85 13.11
N LEU A 97 -2.85 -3.53 14.25
CA LEU A 97 -3.90 -4.19 15.01
C LEU A 97 -4.62 -3.19 15.93
N CYS A 98 -5.90 -2.94 15.63
CA CYS A 98 -6.82 -2.19 16.50
C CYS A 98 -8.00 -3.09 16.95
N GLU A 99 -7.70 -4.16 17.66
CA GLU A 99 -8.72 -5.11 18.13
C GLU A 99 -9.50 -4.55 19.34
N ARG A 100 -10.82 -4.41 19.18
CA ARG A 100 -11.73 -4.17 20.31
C ARG A 100 -11.60 -5.29 21.34
N ASP A 101 -11.75 -4.98 22.62
CA ASP A 101 -11.60 -5.92 23.73
C ASP A 101 -10.15 -6.44 23.96
N THR A 102 -9.15 -5.90 23.27
CA THR A 102 -7.72 -6.14 23.60
C THR A 102 -7.12 -5.00 24.38
N PHE A 103 -6.11 -5.29 25.21
CA PHE A 103 -5.43 -4.26 25.99
C PHE A 103 -4.85 -3.14 25.13
N GLN A 104 -4.30 -3.46 23.95
CA GLN A 104 -3.71 -2.45 23.06
C GLN A 104 -4.77 -1.70 22.25
N GLY A 105 -5.80 -2.37 21.74
CA GLY A 105 -6.86 -1.70 20.98
C GLY A 105 -7.70 -0.75 21.84
N GLU A 106 -8.04 -1.14 23.07
CA GLU A 106 -8.74 -0.24 24.02
C GLU A 106 -7.88 0.99 24.36
N ARG A 107 -6.57 0.81 24.54
CA ARG A 107 -5.64 1.94 24.73
C ARG A 107 -5.55 2.83 23.51
N CYS A 108 -5.59 2.28 22.31
CA CYS A 108 -5.58 3.06 21.08
C CYS A 108 -6.83 3.95 20.97
N LEU A 109 -8.01 3.39 21.25
CA LEU A 109 -9.28 4.11 21.24
C LEU A 109 -9.39 5.15 22.37
N TYR A 110 -8.89 4.81 23.56
CA TYR A 110 -8.85 5.73 24.69
C TYR A 110 -7.93 6.93 24.43
N ASN A 111 -6.76 6.68 23.83
CA ASN A 111 -5.76 7.71 23.55
C ASN A 111 -6.00 8.48 22.26
N ALA A 112 -7.08 8.23 21.49
CA ALA A 112 -7.36 9.02 20.29
C ALA A 112 -7.52 10.51 20.64
N LEU A 113 -6.67 11.37 20.08
CA LEU A 113 -6.64 12.81 20.38
C LEU A 113 -7.95 13.51 19.99
N ASN A 114 -8.57 13.10 18.88
CA ASN A 114 -9.78 13.70 18.34
C ASN A 114 -10.80 12.65 17.86
N ASP A 115 -12.05 13.09 17.69
CA ASP A 115 -13.15 12.22 17.25
C ASP A 115 -12.95 11.70 15.82
N ARG A 116 -12.21 12.43 14.97
CA ARG A 116 -11.90 11.99 13.60
C ARG A 116 -11.07 10.70 13.61
N ILE A 117 -10.02 10.62 14.45
CA ILE A 117 -9.19 9.43 14.64
C ILE A 117 -9.98 8.34 15.35
N ARG A 118 -10.75 8.69 16.38
CA ARG A 118 -11.61 7.72 17.09
C ARG A 118 -12.59 7.05 16.11
N ASN A 119 -13.22 7.81 15.23
CA ASN A 119 -14.13 7.31 14.21
C ASN A 119 -13.39 6.44 13.20
N LEU A 120 -12.19 6.83 12.74
CA LEU A 120 -11.35 5.99 11.88
C LEU A 120 -11.05 4.62 12.52
N LEU A 121 -10.62 4.60 13.78
CA LEU A 121 -10.32 3.39 14.53
C LEU A 121 -11.57 2.52 14.77
N LEU A 122 -12.74 3.15 14.94
CA LEU A 122 -14.02 2.44 15.10
C LEU A 122 -14.55 1.90 13.77
N GLU A 123 -14.38 2.64 12.68
CA GLU A 123 -14.79 2.23 11.33
C GLU A 123 -13.93 1.08 10.80
N TYR A 124 -12.64 1.05 11.19
CA TYR A 124 -11.74 -0.07 10.91
C TYR A 124 -12.16 -1.31 11.70
N ASP A 125 -13.11 -2.05 11.14
CA ASP A 125 -13.55 -3.35 11.66
C ASP A 125 -12.44 -4.39 11.43
N TYR A 126 -11.65 -4.66 12.47
CA TYR A 126 -10.57 -5.63 12.44
C TYR A 126 -11.04 -7.07 12.12
N SER A 127 -12.32 -7.42 12.29
CA SER A 127 -12.82 -8.70 11.76
C SER A 127 -12.69 -8.81 10.23
N LYS A 128 -12.48 -7.67 9.57
CA LYS A 128 -12.18 -7.46 8.16
C LYS A 128 -10.79 -6.88 7.89
N SER A 129 -9.88 -6.83 8.87
CA SER A 129 -8.44 -6.73 8.60
C SER A 129 -8.05 -8.01 7.88
N THR A 130 -8.38 -8.07 6.59
CA THR A 130 -8.15 -9.20 5.71
C THR A 130 -6.65 -9.42 5.72
N ASP A 131 -6.23 -10.63 6.08
CA ASP A 131 -4.89 -11.11 5.79
C ASP A 131 -4.51 -10.60 4.38
N PRO A 132 -3.35 -9.94 4.18
CA PRO A 132 -2.98 -9.40 2.88
C PRO A 132 -3.01 -10.48 1.78
N LEU A 133 -2.88 -11.76 2.14
CA LEU A 133 -2.97 -12.91 1.25
C LEU A 133 -4.39 -13.44 1.04
N GLN A 134 -5.38 -12.94 1.78
CA GLN A 134 -6.78 -13.35 1.64
C GLN A 134 -7.32 -13.23 0.22
N PRO A 135 -7.03 -12.19 -0.59
CA PRO A 135 -7.49 -12.12 -1.97
C PRO A 135 -6.87 -13.20 -2.85
N LEU A 136 -5.57 -13.49 -2.69
CA LEU A 136 -4.91 -14.61 -3.37
C LEU A 136 -5.55 -15.95 -2.96
N ALA A 137 -5.75 -16.15 -1.65
CA ALA A 137 -6.36 -17.37 -1.12
C ALA A 137 -7.80 -17.54 -1.61
N ALA A 138 -8.59 -16.46 -1.64
CA ALA A 138 -9.96 -16.46 -2.13
C ALA A 138 -10.01 -16.77 -3.64
N HIS A 139 -9.12 -16.17 -4.44
CA HIS A 139 -9.01 -16.47 -5.86
C HIS A 139 -8.69 -17.95 -6.09
N ILE A 140 -7.62 -18.45 -5.48
CA ILE A 140 -7.19 -19.84 -5.65
C ILE A 140 -8.29 -20.79 -5.20
N ALA A 141 -8.90 -20.58 -4.03
CA ALA A 141 -10.00 -21.41 -3.56
C ALA A 141 -11.21 -21.39 -4.50
N SER A 142 -11.52 -20.24 -5.12
CA SER A 142 -12.63 -20.10 -6.06
C SER A 142 -12.46 -20.95 -7.32
N LEU A 143 -11.23 -21.29 -7.69
CA LEU A 143 -10.94 -22.15 -8.85
C LEU A 143 -11.52 -23.56 -8.71
N LEU A 144 -11.82 -24.04 -7.49
CA LEU A 144 -12.44 -25.35 -7.26
C LEU A 144 -13.91 -25.39 -7.66
N THR A 145 -14.59 -24.25 -7.68
CA THR A 145 -16.04 -24.15 -7.91
C THR A 145 -16.39 -23.32 -9.14
N ARG A 146 -15.38 -22.93 -9.92
CA ARG A 146 -15.55 -22.04 -11.06
C ARG A 146 -15.87 -22.84 -12.32
N ASP A 147 -17.03 -22.56 -12.90
CA ASP A 147 -17.49 -23.25 -14.12
C ASP A 147 -16.98 -22.60 -15.41
N SER A 148 -16.67 -21.30 -15.40
CA SER A 148 -16.28 -20.56 -16.61
C SER A 148 -15.35 -19.38 -16.32
N PRO A 149 -14.36 -19.14 -17.21
CA PRO A 149 -13.73 -20.08 -18.13
C PRO A 149 -13.15 -21.31 -17.43
N VAL A 150 -13.18 -22.42 -18.14
CA VAL A 150 -12.57 -23.69 -17.71
C VAL A 150 -11.06 -23.59 -17.82
N THR A 151 -10.37 -23.70 -16.69
CA THR A 151 -8.90 -23.66 -16.60
C THR A 151 -8.29 -24.93 -16.01
N ALA A 152 -9.13 -25.87 -15.56
CA ALA A 152 -8.66 -27.13 -15.00
C ALA A 152 -8.04 -28.03 -16.08
N ASP A 153 -6.91 -28.65 -15.77
CA ASP A 153 -6.07 -29.43 -16.69
C ASP A 153 -5.85 -30.89 -16.22
N ILE A 154 -6.38 -31.25 -15.04
CA ILE A 154 -6.34 -32.62 -14.50
C ILE A 154 -7.61 -32.97 -13.73
N ILE A 155 -8.09 -34.21 -13.88
CA ILE A 155 -9.19 -34.76 -13.07
C ILE A 155 -8.61 -35.74 -12.07
N VAL A 156 -8.85 -35.51 -10.78
CA VAL A 156 -8.42 -36.42 -9.71
C VAL A 156 -9.64 -37.09 -9.09
N THR A 157 -9.65 -38.42 -9.13
CA THR A 157 -10.76 -39.25 -8.65
C THR A 157 -10.40 -39.96 -7.35
N ALA A 158 -11.27 -39.83 -6.35
CA ALA A 158 -11.24 -40.58 -5.10
C ALA A 158 -12.57 -41.34 -4.94
N ASN A 159 -12.54 -42.67 -5.06
CA ASN A 159 -13.74 -43.51 -5.14
C ASN A 159 -14.70 -43.06 -6.25
N GLU A 160 -15.91 -42.61 -5.89
CA GLU A 160 -16.94 -42.15 -6.84
C GLU A 160 -16.91 -40.63 -7.09
N GLU A 161 -16.11 -39.87 -6.32
CA GLU A 161 -15.98 -38.42 -6.46
C GLU A 161 -14.80 -38.07 -7.38
N SER A 162 -15.05 -37.17 -8.34
CA SER A 162 -14.02 -36.64 -9.25
C SER A 162 -13.99 -35.11 -9.15
N LEU A 163 -12.78 -34.56 -9.01
CA LEU A 163 -12.55 -33.12 -8.92
C LEU A 163 -11.72 -32.64 -10.11
N HIS A 164 -12.11 -31.52 -10.70
CA HIS A 164 -11.35 -30.82 -11.74
C HIS A 164 -10.35 -29.88 -11.07
N LEU A 165 -9.05 -30.11 -11.29
CA LEU A 165 -7.95 -29.46 -10.60
C LEU A 165 -6.90 -28.89 -11.56
N HIS A 166 -5.88 -28.24 -11.01
CA HIS A 166 -4.80 -27.55 -11.72
C HIS A 166 -3.45 -28.20 -11.39
N LYS A 167 -2.74 -28.71 -12.39
CA LYS A 167 -1.45 -29.40 -12.23
C LYS A 167 -0.42 -28.52 -11.54
N PHE A 168 -0.31 -27.26 -11.93
CA PHE A 168 0.68 -26.34 -11.36
C PHE A 168 0.45 -26.10 -9.86
N ILE A 169 -0.81 -25.96 -9.41
CA ILE A 169 -1.14 -25.80 -7.98
C ILE A 169 -0.77 -27.06 -7.20
N LEU A 170 -1.13 -28.24 -7.73
CA LEU A 170 -0.81 -29.51 -7.11
C LEU A 170 0.71 -29.73 -7.03
N ALA A 171 1.44 -29.45 -8.12
CA ALA A 171 2.89 -29.57 -8.20
C ALA A 171 3.62 -28.57 -7.30
N ALA A 172 3.09 -27.36 -7.11
CA ALA A 172 3.68 -26.37 -6.22
C ALA A 172 3.46 -26.71 -4.74
N ARG A 173 2.28 -27.23 -4.39
CA ARG A 173 1.83 -27.38 -2.99
C ARG A 173 1.98 -28.80 -2.43
N SER A 174 2.26 -29.79 -3.25
CA SER A 174 2.46 -31.19 -2.83
C SER A 174 3.70 -31.80 -3.50
N PRO A 175 4.73 -32.16 -2.71
CA PRO A 175 5.91 -32.86 -3.23
C PRO A 175 5.57 -34.18 -3.94
N TYR A 176 4.55 -34.89 -3.47
CA TYR A 176 4.04 -36.09 -4.13
C TYR A 176 3.58 -35.78 -5.56
N PHE A 177 2.71 -34.78 -5.73
CA PHE A 177 2.22 -34.41 -7.07
C PHE A 177 3.34 -33.82 -7.94
N HIS A 178 4.25 -33.05 -7.35
CA HIS A 178 5.45 -32.56 -8.04
C HIS A 178 6.22 -33.70 -8.72
N GLY A 179 6.59 -34.72 -7.96
CA GLY A 179 7.36 -35.86 -8.48
C GLY A 179 6.58 -36.68 -9.51
N LYS A 180 5.27 -36.86 -9.32
CA LYS A 180 4.42 -37.61 -10.26
C LYS A 180 4.18 -36.87 -11.57
N LEU A 181 3.82 -35.60 -11.50
CA LEU A 181 3.54 -34.78 -12.69
C LEU A 181 4.80 -34.48 -13.48
N SER A 182 5.96 -34.36 -12.82
CA SER A 182 7.26 -34.27 -13.52
C SER A 182 7.60 -35.54 -14.29
N ALA A 183 7.21 -36.72 -13.79
CA ALA A 183 7.44 -38.00 -14.48
C ALA A 183 6.42 -38.27 -15.60
N ALA A 184 5.21 -37.72 -15.51
CA ALA A 184 4.13 -37.93 -16.47
C ALA A 184 3.30 -36.63 -16.68
N PRO A 185 3.85 -35.63 -17.38
CA PRO A 185 3.21 -34.32 -17.54
C PRO A 185 1.91 -34.39 -18.37
N ASP A 186 1.82 -35.33 -19.31
CA ASP A 186 0.67 -35.55 -20.19
C ASP A 186 -0.53 -36.20 -19.47
N SER A 187 -0.40 -36.54 -18.19
CA SER A 187 -1.47 -37.17 -17.44
C SER A 187 -2.65 -36.22 -17.25
N THR A 188 -3.84 -36.63 -17.68
CA THR A 188 -5.09 -35.85 -17.56
C THR A 188 -6.02 -36.38 -16.49
N THR A 189 -5.78 -37.62 -16.02
CA THR A 189 -6.57 -38.26 -14.97
C THR A 189 -5.66 -38.90 -13.95
N TRP A 190 -6.00 -38.78 -12.66
CA TRP A 190 -5.27 -39.42 -11.58
C TRP A 190 -6.24 -40.06 -10.59
N LYS A 191 -5.88 -41.24 -10.07
CA LYS A 191 -6.71 -41.96 -9.09
C LYS A 191 -6.00 -42.04 -7.75
N ILE A 192 -6.71 -41.63 -6.70
CA ILE A 192 -6.27 -41.75 -5.31
C ILE A 192 -6.65 -43.16 -4.80
N PRO A 193 -5.86 -43.76 -3.88
CA PRO A 193 -6.19 -45.05 -3.30
C PRO A 193 -7.60 -45.11 -2.70
N SER A 194 -8.35 -46.17 -2.97
CA SER A 194 -9.78 -46.32 -2.63
C SER A 194 -10.09 -46.38 -1.12
N HIS A 195 -9.09 -46.59 -0.28
CA HIS A 195 -9.25 -46.64 1.17
C HIS A 195 -9.31 -45.25 1.83
N ILE A 196 -9.13 -44.17 1.06
CA ILE A 196 -9.19 -42.80 1.56
C ILE A 196 -10.63 -42.29 1.42
N PRO A 197 -11.28 -41.83 2.52
CA PRO A 197 -12.60 -41.23 2.46
C PRO A 197 -12.64 -40.00 1.53
N PRO A 198 -13.69 -39.83 0.70
CA PRO A 198 -13.80 -38.68 -0.20
C PRO A 198 -13.77 -37.33 0.53
N GLN A 199 -14.33 -37.26 1.75
CA GLN A 199 -14.30 -36.07 2.60
C GLN A 199 -12.87 -35.68 3.02
N ALA A 200 -12.03 -36.66 3.34
CA ALA A 200 -10.63 -36.44 3.67
C ALA A 200 -9.85 -35.94 2.45
N PHE A 201 -10.13 -36.51 1.28
CA PHE A 201 -9.56 -36.04 0.02
C PHE A 201 -10.00 -34.59 -0.29
N GLY A 202 -11.28 -34.27 -0.15
CA GLY A 202 -11.80 -32.91 -0.31
C GLY A 202 -11.16 -31.89 0.65
N ALA A 203 -10.92 -32.27 1.90
CA ALA A 203 -10.21 -31.42 2.87
C ALA A 203 -8.75 -31.16 2.44
N ALA A 204 -8.03 -32.19 1.97
CA ALA A 204 -6.68 -32.06 1.46
C ALA A 204 -6.61 -31.14 0.22
N ILE A 205 -7.54 -31.29 -0.71
CA ILE A 205 -7.60 -30.42 -1.90
C ILE A 205 -7.89 -28.97 -1.52
N ARG A 206 -8.85 -28.72 -0.61
CA ARG A 206 -9.13 -27.35 -0.12
C ARG A 206 -7.88 -26.71 0.50
N TYR A 207 -7.12 -27.48 1.27
CA TYR A 207 -5.86 -27.01 1.87
C TYR A 207 -4.79 -26.67 0.82
N LEU A 208 -4.62 -27.51 -0.21
CA LEU A 208 -3.71 -27.23 -1.32
C LEU A 208 -4.10 -25.93 -2.04
N TYR A 209 -5.40 -25.68 -2.17
CA TYR A 209 -6.01 -24.50 -2.81
C TYR A 209 -6.17 -23.30 -1.87
N LEU A 210 -5.45 -23.25 -0.76
CA LEU A 210 -5.48 -22.16 0.23
C LEU A 210 -6.88 -21.91 0.84
N GLY A 211 -7.84 -22.80 0.64
CA GLY A 211 -9.17 -22.72 1.21
C GLY A 211 -9.18 -23.02 2.71
N GLU A 212 -10.29 -22.71 3.36
CA GLU A 212 -10.50 -23.14 4.74
C GLU A 212 -10.87 -24.62 4.77
N ALA A 213 -10.19 -25.38 5.64
CA ALA A 213 -10.59 -26.73 5.93
C ALA A 213 -11.95 -26.70 6.66
N PRO A 214 -12.89 -27.59 6.32
CA PRO A 214 -14.20 -27.63 6.97
C PRO A 214 -14.04 -27.90 8.47
N ARG A 215 -14.53 -26.97 9.31
CA ARG A 215 -14.50 -27.09 10.78
C ARG A 215 -15.39 -28.21 11.31
N GLU A 216 -16.43 -28.54 10.55
CA GLU A 216 -17.30 -29.67 10.84
C GLU A 216 -17.03 -30.76 9.80
N LEU A 217 -16.25 -31.77 10.18
CA LEU A 217 -16.06 -33.00 9.40
C LEU A 217 -17.33 -33.87 9.51
N ARG A 218 -18.51 -33.33 9.18
CA ARG A 218 -19.76 -34.08 9.31
C ARG A 218 -19.71 -35.28 8.37
N GLY A 219 -19.64 -36.48 8.94
CA GLY A 219 -20.15 -37.69 8.30
C GLY A 219 -21.66 -37.54 8.16
N GLY A 220 -22.13 -36.90 7.09
CA GLY A 220 -23.56 -36.73 6.86
C GLY A 220 -24.26 -38.10 6.79
N PRO A 221 -25.54 -38.21 7.22
CA PRO A 221 -26.28 -39.46 7.10
C PRO A 221 -26.33 -39.91 5.64
N GLY A 222 -25.82 -41.11 5.35
CA GLY A 222 -25.73 -41.69 4.00
C GLY A 222 -24.34 -41.70 3.37
N THR A 223 -23.31 -41.12 4.00
CA THR A 223 -21.92 -41.12 3.49
C THR A 223 -21.14 -42.41 3.77
N GLY A 224 -21.59 -43.20 4.74
CA GLY A 224 -20.97 -44.48 5.11
C GLY A 224 -19.68 -44.39 5.95
N PHE A 225 -19.20 -43.18 6.29
CA PHE A 225 -18.02 -42.96 7.11
C PHE A 225 -18.35 -42.23 8.42
N THR A 226 -17.70 -42.64 9.51
CA THR A 226 -17.76 -41.96 10.82
C THR A 226 -16.78 -40.78 10.88
N GLU A 227 -16.99 -39.82 11.79
CA GLU A 227 -16.07 -38.67 11.97
C GLU A 227 -14.63 -39.14 12.30
N SER A 228 -14.50 -40.22 13.08
CA SER A 228 -13.21 -40.84 13.42
C SER A 228 -12.51 -41.39 12.17
N GLU A 229 -13.25 -42.07 11.28
CA GLU A 229 -12.69 -42.61 10.04
C GLU A 229 -12.28 -41.51 9.06
N VAL A 230 -13.03 -40.39 9.01
CA VAL A 230 -12.65 -39.22 8.22
C VAL A 230 -11.36 -38.59 8.76
N PHE A 231 -11.22 -38.47 10.09
CA PHE A 231 -10.01 -37.94 10.71
C PHE A 231 -8.78 -38.84 10.48
N GLU A 232 -8.93 -40.17 10.63
CA GLU A 232 -7.87 -41.11 10.23
C GLU A 232 -7.56 -41.03 8.73
N GLY A 233 -8.58 -40.79 7.90
CA GLY A 233 -8.44 -40.55 6.47
C GLY A 233 -7.61 -39.31 6.16
N ILE A 234 -7.79 -38.24 6.94
CA ILE A 234 -7.03 -36.98 6.82
C ILE A 234 -5.54 -37.22 7.10
N ASP A 235 -5.20 -37.95 8.16
CA ASP A 235 -3.80 -38.29 8.47
C ASP A 235 -3.15 -39.15 7.36
N LYS A 236 -3.90 -40.14 6.85
CA LYS A 236 -3.47 -41.01 5.74
C LYS A 236 -3.22 -40.20 4.46
N ILE A 237 -4.15 -39.33 4.05
CA ILE A 237 -3.98 -38.50 2.85
C ILE A 237 -2.91 -37.43 3.03
N ALA A 238 -2.77 -36.85 4.23
CA ALA A 238 -1.73 -35.88 4.53
C ALA A 238 -0.34 -36.50 4.40
N THR A 239 -0.18 -37.73 4.88
CA THR A 239 1.07 -38.50 4.70
C THR A 239 1.28 -38.86 3.24
N TYR A 240 0.24 -39.34 2.55
CA TYR A 240 0.31 -39.76 1.15
C TYR A 240 0.68 -38.62 0.19
N LEU A 241 0.10 -37.43 0.40
CA LEU A 241 0.37 -36.22 -0.41
C LEU A 241 1.52 -35.38 0.11
N GLU A 242 2.18 -35.82 1.20
CA GLU A 242 3.30 -35.13 1.85
C GLU A 242 2.96 -33.71 2.36
N ILE A 243 1.72 -33.51 2.84
CA ILE A 243 1.19 -32.24 3.39
C ILE A 243 0.90 -32.35 4.89
N ARG A 244 1.93 -32.62 5.69
CA ARG A 244 1.78 -32.91 7.14
C ARG A 244 1.09 -31.79 7.93
N SER A 245 1.27 -30.52 7.54
CA SER A 245 0.63 -29.36 8.17
C SER A 245 -0.91 -29.32 8.02
N LEU A 246 -1.49 -30.15 7.13
CA LEU A 246 -2.95 -30.28 7.01
C LEU A 246 -3.59 -30.68 8.34
N VAL A 247 -3.01 -31.65 9.04
CA VAL A 247 -3.56 -32.18 10.30
C VAL A 247 -3.59 -31.08 11.36
N ASP A 248 -2.49 -30.34 11.49
CA ASP A 248 -2.36 -29.22 12.44
C ASP A 248 -3.32 -28.06 12.14
N SER A 249 -3.69 -27.88 10.87
CA SER A 249 -4.64 -26.85 10.44
C SER A 249 -6.10 -27.16 10.78
N ILE A 250 -6.43 -28.45 10.94
CA ILE A 250 -7.80 -28.93 11.21
C ILE A 250 -8.04 -29.06 12.72
N LEU A 251 -7.00 -29.28 13.52
CA LEU A 251 -7.08 -29.39 14.97
C LEU A 251 -7.48 -28.04 15.60
N ASP A 252 -8.73 -27.95 16.09
CA ASP A 252 -9.26 -26.79 16.80
C ASP A 252 -8.57 -26.61 18.16
N SER A 253 -7.89 -25.47 18.35
CA SER A 253 -7.25 -25.10 19.60
C SER A 253 -8.21 -24.55 20.65
N GLY A 254 -9.49 -24.29 20.31
CA GLY A 254 -10.46 -23.61 21.18
C GLY A 254 -10.19 -22.11 21.39
N ASP A 255 -8.95 -21.67 21.17
CA ASP A 255 -8.53 -20.27 21.17
C ASP A 255 -8.58 -19.68 19.75
N ARG A 256 -9.42 -18.66 19.57
CA ARG A 256 -9.67 -17.95 18.30
C ARG A 256 -8.40 -17.29 17.76
N ARG A 257 -7.50 -16.83 18.63
CA ARG A 257 -6.28 -16.11 18.23
C ARG A 257 -5.25 -17.05 17.64
N LEU A 258 -5.01 -18.17 18.31
CA LEU A 258 -4.16 -19.24 17.82
C LEU A 258 -4.61 -19.76 16.46
N ALA A 259 -5.92 -19.92 16.27
CA ALA A 259 -6.49 -20.33 14.98
C ALA A 259 -6.19 -19.32 13.86
N ARG A 260 -6.31 -18.00 14.13
CA ARG A 260 -5.95 -16.94 13.17
C ARG A 260 -4.46 -16.95 12.83
N GLN A 261 -3.58 -17.02 13.83
CA GLN A 261 -2.13 -17.03 13.63
C GLN A 261 -1.70 -18.24 12.79
N ARG A 262 -2.20 -19.44 13.12
CA ARG A 262 -1.95 -20.64 12.31
C ARG A 262 -2.44 -20.47 10.88
N ARG A 263 -3.64 -19.91 10.70
CA ARG A 263 -4.19 -19.66 9.37
C ARG A 263 -3.29 -18.74 8.55
N SER A 264 -2.85 -17.62 9.11
CA SER A 264 -1.99 -16.68 8.39
C SER A 264 -0.62 -17.29 8.06
N LEU A 265 -0.04 -18.08 8.98
CA LEU A 265 1.20 -18.81 8.73
C LEU A 265 1.06 -19.84 7.60
N GLU A 266 -0.05 -20.59 7.58
CA GLU A 266 -0.33 -21.57 6.52
C GLU A 266 -0.59 -20.91 5.17
N LEU A 267 -1.25 -19.73 5.16
CA LEU A 267 -1.42 -18.94 3.94
C LEU A 267 -0.09 -18.41 3.42
N SER A 268 0.76 -17.87 4.29
CA SER A 268 2.11 -17.42 3.91
C SER A 268 2.91 -18.57 3.32
N LYS A 269 2.97 -19.71 4.02
CA LYS A 269 3.68 -20.91 3.55
C LYS A 269 3.17 -21.37 2.18
N GLY A 270 1.86 -21.33 1.96
CA GLY A 270 1.29 -21.68 0.67
C GLY A 270 1.59 -20.70 -0.45
N ARG A 271 1.60 -19.41 -0.16
CA ARG A 271 2.07 -18.39 -1.10
C ARG A 271 3.56 -18.54 -1.40
N ASP A 272 4.40 -18.81 -0.40
CA ASP A 272 5.84 -19.03 -0.57
C ASP A 272 6.13 -20.22 -1.50
N GLN A 273 5.41 -21.33 -1.33
CA GLN A 273 5.53 -22.50 -2.21
C GLN A 273 5.10 -22.21 -3.66
N LEU A 274 4.02 -21.43 -3.84
CA LEU A 274 3.60 -20.97 -5.17
C LEU A 274 4.61 -20.00 -5.79
N GLU A 275 5.19 -19.10 -4.99
CA GLU A 275 6.23 -18.15 -5.42
C GLU A 275 7.49 -18.87 -5.89
N GLU A 276 7.98 -19.87 -5.14
CA GLU A 276 9.15 -20.67 -5.51
C GLU A 276 8.91 -21.43 -6.83
N TRP A 277 7.73 -22.05 -6.95
CA TRP A 277 7.35 -22.76 -8.17
C TRP A 277 7.22 -21.79 -9.35
N PHE A 278 6.57 -20.63 -9.16
CA PHE A 278 6.39 -19.58 -10.17
C PHE A 278 7.74 -19.04 -10.68
N ARG A 279 8.66 -18.68 -9.78
CA ARG A 279 9.98 -18.17 -10.16
C ARG A 279 10.77 -19.19 -10.98
N THR A 280 10.73 -20.45 -10.56
CA THR A 280 11.48 -21.53 -11.22
C THR A 280 10.89 -21.87 -12.60
N ASN A 281 9.55 -21.93 -12.71
CA ASN A 281 8.90 -22.50 -13.89
C ASN A 281 8.39 -21.44 -14.86
N VAL A 282 7.85 -20.32 -14.39
CA VAL A 282 7.31 -19.26 -15.26
C VAL A 282 8.42 -18.28 -15.63
N LEU A 283 9.02 -17.62 -14.64
CA LEU A 283 10.08 -16.63 -14.90
C LEU A 283 11.37 -17.29 -15.41
N GLY A 284 11.71 -18.48 -14.91
CA GLY A 284 12.87 -19.25 -15.35
C GLY A 284 12.80 -19.77 -16.79
N ASN A 285 11.60 -19.90 -17.36
CA ASN A 285 11.40 -20.37 -18.74
C ASN A 285 10.86 -19.27 -19.69
N LYS A 286 11.00 -17.99 -19.32
CA LYS A 286 10.67 -16.89 -20.24
C LYS A 286 11.60 -16.91 -21.46
N VAL A 287 11.05 -16.63 -22.63
CA VAL A 287 11.75 -16.76 -23.91
C VAL A 287 11.92 -15.38 -24.53
N VAL A 288 13.17 -14.95 -24.69
CA VAL A 288 13.51 -13.69 -25.37
C VAL A 288 13.73 -13.96 -26.84
N VAL A 289 12.97 -13.28 -27.69
CA VAL A 289 13.00 -13.42 -29.14
C VAL A 289 13.03 -12.06 -29.81
N GLU A 290 13.44 -12.04 -31.07
CA GLU A 290 13.30 -10.85 -31.91
C GLU A 290 11.81 -10.56 -32.14
N THR A 291 11.39 -9.30 -32.02
CA THR A 291 9.99 -8.87 -32.14
C THR A 291 9.35 -9.30 -33.46
N SER A 292 10.13 -9.31 -34.55
CA SER A 292 9.68 -9.79 -35.88
C SER A 292 9.31 -11.29 -35.90
N LYS A 293 9.93 -12.09 -35.03
CA LYS A 293 9.76 -13.55 -34.94
C LYS A 293 8.90 -13.98 -33.76
N ALA A 294 8.43 -13.04 -32.94
CA ALA A 294 7.70 -13.35 -31.72
C ALA A 294 6.40 -14.13 -32.00
N SER A 295 5.69 -13.79 -33.08
CA SER A 295 4.47 -14.46 -33.51
C SER A 295 4.69 -15.86 -34.11
N ASP A 296 5.93 -16.18 -34.49
CA ASP A 296 6.30 -17.50 -35.05
C ASP A 296 6.63 -18.53 -33.96
N VAL A 297 6.76 -18.10 -32.69
CA VAL A 297 7.05 -18.99 -31.57
C VAL A 297 5.87 -19.92 -31.34
N LYS A 298 6.14 -21.23 -31.42
CA LYS A 298 5.14 -22.28 -31.18
C LYS A 298 5.47 -22.98 -29.88
N TRP A 299 4.51 -22.96 -28.96
CA TRP A 299 4.55 -23.71 -27.72
C TRP A 299 3.41 -24.71 -27.70
N ASP A 300 3.75 -25.97 -27.42
CA ASP A 300 2.77 -27.04 -27.32
C ASP A 300 2.02 -26.93 -25.97
N HIS A 301 0.75 -27.34 -25.97
CA HIS A 301 -0.02 -27.50 -24.75
C HIS A 301 0.57 -28.55 -23.78
N ASN A 302 1.32 -29.51 -24.32
CA ASN A 302 2.04 -30.51 -23.53
C ASN A 302 3.44 -30.00 -23.18
N ASN A 303 3.50 -29.06 -22.24
CA ASN A 303 4.76 -28.54 -21.70
C ASN A 303 4.95 -28.95 -20.23
N HIS A 304 6.22 -29.00 -19.81
CA HIS A 304 6.61 -29.47 -18.48
C HIS A 304 6.19 -28.54 -17.33
N ILE A 305 5.81 -27.30 -17.65
CA ILE A 305 5.38 -26.29 -16.68
C ILE A 305 3.86 -26.09 -16.67
N PHE A 306 3.09 -26.85 -17.46
CA PHE A 306 1.63 -26.76 -17.50
C PHE A 306 1.07 -25.38 -17.91
N ALA A 307 1.87 -24.57 -18.61
CA ALA A 307 1.43 -23.28 -19.14
C ALA A 307 0.38 -23.50 -20.24
N ASP A 308 -0.65 -22.65 -20.25
CA ASP A 308 -1.77 -22.73 -21.19
C ASP A 308 -1.95 -21.43 -22.02
N VAL A 309 -1.10 -20.43 -21.78
CA VAL A 309 -1.05 -19.16 -22.52
C VAL A 309 0.34 -18.52 -22.43
N LEU A 310 0.70 -17.70 -23.42
CA LEU A 310 1.91 -16.88 -23.45
C LEU A 310 1.52 -15.40 -23.39
N LEU A 311 2.12 -14.64 -22.47
CA LEU A 311 2.07 -13.17 -22.53
C LEU A 311 3.33 -12.64 -23.19
N ARG A 312 3.18 -11.63 -24.05
CA ARG A 312 4.28 -10.95 -24.71
C ARG A 312 4.39 -9.53 -24.20
N ALA A 313 5.60 -9.13 -23.85
CA ALA A 313 5.99 -7.74 -23.61
C ALA A 313 7.15 -7.38 -24.54
N ASP A 314 7.12 -6.18 -25.10
CA ASP A 314 8.11 -5.70 -26.06
C ASP A 314 9.05 -4.70 -25.38
N GLU A 315 10.35 -4.80 -25.65
CA GLU A 315 11.30 -3.78 -25.23
C GLU A 315 11.01 -2.48 -25.98
N LEU A 316 11.05 -1.36 -25.25
CA LEU A 316 10.98 -0.04 -25.85
C LEU A 316 12.21 0.16 -26.75
N PRO A 317 12.06 0.83 -27.90
CA PRO A 317 13.21 1.17 -28.73
C PRO A 317 14.18 2.03 -27.91
N GLU A 318 15.47 1.64 -27.83
CA GLU A 318 16.49 2.55 -27.31
C GLU A 318 16.47 3.81 -28.19
N GLU A 319 16.09 4.95 -27.61
CA GLU A 319 16.25 6.24 -28.30
C GLU A 319 17.74 6.38 -28.61
N ALA A 320 18.06 6.50 -29.90
CA ALA A 320 19.43 6.68 -30.34
C ALA A 320 19.95 7.96 -29.67
N GLU A 321 20.83 7.81 -28.67
CA GLU A 321 21.62 8.93 -28.17
C GLU A 321 22.20 9.65 -29.39
N ASP A 322 22.03 10.97 -29.42
CA ASP A 322 22.31 11.92 -30.51
C ASP A 322 23.82 12.05 -30.83
N SER A 323 24.55 10.93 -30.76
CA SER A 323 25.87 10.74 -31.31
C SER A 323 25.72 10.39 -32.79
N GLY A 324 26.07 11.34 -33.66
CA GLY A 324 25.89 11.32 -35.12
C GLY A 324 26.63 10.21 -35.89
N THR A 325 26.46 8.95 -35.49
CA THR A 325 26.83 7.75 -36.23
C THR A 325 25.56 6.96 -36.55
N ALA A 326 25.26 6.88 -37.84
CA ALA A 326 24.09 6.24 -38.40
C ALA A 326 23.91 4.79 -37.91
N THR A 327 22.68 4.50 -37.47
CA THR A 327 21.96 3.21 -37.50
C THR A 327 22.74 1.99 -37.02
N VAL A 328 22.68 1.73 -35.72
CA VAL A 328 22.61 0.35 -35.26
C VAL A 328 21.13 -0.02 -35.24
N ASP A 329 20.68 -0.84 -36.20
CA ASP A 329 19.41 -1.56 -36.11
C ASP A 329 19.49 -2.45 -34.86
N GLY A 330 19.20 -1.88 -33.69
CA GLY A 330 18.93 -2.63 -32.50
C GLY A 330 17.70 -3.47 -32.78
N LEU A 331 17.90 -4.76 -33.05
CA LEU A 331 16.81 -5.71 -33.25
C LEU A 331 15.93 -5.68 -31.99
N GLN A 332 14.77 -5.05 -32.10
CA GLN A 332 13.79 -4.97 -31.02
C GLN A 332 13.51 -6.39 -30.51
N LYS A 333 13.53 -6.55 -29.19
CA LYS A 333 13.29 -7.85 -28.56
C LYS A 333 11.94 -7.85 -27.87
N SER A 334 11.36 -9.03 -27.85
CA SER A 334 10.12 -9.35 -27.18
C SER A 334 10.39 -10.48 -26.21
N THR A 335 9.85 -10.37 -25.00
CA THR A 335 9.91 -11.44 -24.00
C THR A 335 8.55 -12.11 -23.91
N LEU A 336 8.55 -13.44 -24.09
CA LEU A 336 7.38 -14.30 -23.96
C LEU A 336 7.39 -14.99 -22.60
N PHE A 337 6.34 -14.79 -21.83
CA PHE A 337 6.14 -15.35 -20.49
C PHE A 337 5.11 -16.48 -20.54
N PRO A 338 5.50 -17.74 -20.28
CA PRO A 338 4.56 -18.85 -20.23
C PRO A 338 3.83 -18.88 -18.90
N CYS A 339 2.52 -18.68 -18.93
CA CYS A 339 1.71 -18.51 -17.74
C CYS A 339 0.41 -19.32 -17.78
N HIS A 340 -0.35 -19.21 -16.70
CA HIS A 340 -1.56 -19.98 -16.45
C HIS A 340 -2.76 -19.05 -16.49
N ARG A 341 -3.74 -19.32 -17.36
CA ARG A 341 -5.01 -18.59 -17.42
C ARG A 341 -5.65 -18.55 -16.05
N ALA A 342 -5.60 -19.66 -15.30
CA ALA A 342 -6.07 -19.75 -13.93
C ALA A 342 -5.58 -18.60 -13.02
N MET A 343 -4.34 -18.14 -13.20
CA MET A 343 -3.77 -17.04 -12.42
C MET A 343 -4.03 -15.67 -13.04
N LEU A 344 -4.07 -15.58 -14.37
CA LEU A 344 -4.41 -14.32 -15.07
C LEU A 344 -5.84 -13.85 -14.78
N LEU A 345 -6.75 -14.76 -14.45
CA LEU A 345 -8.14 -14.44 -14.10
C LEU A 345 -8.32 -13.55 -12.87
N ARG A 346 -7.25 -13.27 -12.13
CA ARG A 346 -7.23 -12.25 -11.08
C ARG A 346 -7.34 -10.82 -11.61
N SER A 347 -7.12 -10.63 -12.91
CA SER A 347 -7.36 -9.38 -13.63
C SER A 347 -8.69 -9.48 -14.37
N GLU A 348 -9.52 -8.45 -14.20
CA GLU A 348 -10.84 -8.39 -14.86
C GLU A 348 -10.70 -8.34 -16.38
N PHE A 349 -9.62 -7.72 -16.88
CA PHE A 349 -9.27 -7.70 -18.30
C PHE A 349 -9.16 -9.11 -18.89
N PHE A 350 -8.33 -9.98 -18.28
CA PHE A 350 -8.16 -11.35 -18.75
C PHE A 350 -9.40 -12.21 -18.49
N GLN A 351 -10.14 -11.96 -17.41
CA GLN A 351 -11.41 -12.63 -17.16
C GLN A 351 -12.42 -12.34 -18.28
N ALA A 352 -12.58 -11.08 -18.68
CA ALA A 352 -13.44 -10.69 -19.78
C ALA A 352 -12.96 -11.33 -21.10
N MET A 353 -11.65 -11.26 -21.38
CA MET A 353 -11.04 -11.85 -22.58
C MET A 353 -11.33 -13.34 -22.68
N PHE A 354 -11.08 -14.12 -21.63
CA PHE A 354 -11.22 -15.59 -21.66
C PHE A 354 -12.66 -16.10 -21.57
N THR A 355 -13.61 -15.27 -21.12
CA THR A 355 -15.03 -15.62 -21.08
C THR A 355 -15.73 -15.29 -22.41
N SER A 356 -15.16 -14.36 -23.17
CA SER A 356 -15.72 -13.92 -24.45
C SER A 356 -15.67 -15.00 -25.54
N SER A 357 -16.32 -14.72 -26.67
CA SER A 357 -16.22 -15.54 -27.88
C SER A 357 -15.02 -15.20 -28.77
N PHE A 358 -14.03 -14.43 -28.25
CA PHE A 358 -12.85 -14.04 -29.02
C PHE A 358 -11.88 -15.21 -29.28
N ARG A 359 -10.88 -14.97 -30.14
CA ARG A 359 -9.96 -16.01 -30.65
C ARG A 359 -9.13 -16.64 -29.53
N GLU A 360 -8.85 -15.87 -28.48
CA GLU A 360 -8.07 -16.20 -27.30
C GLU A 360 -8.82 -17.17 -26.37
N ALA A 361 -10.14 -17.30 -26.52
CA ALA A 361 -10.95 -18.28 -25.81
C ALA A 361 -11.00 -19.66 -26.49
N HIS A 362 -10.62 -19.75 -27.78
CA HIS A 362 -10.69 -20.99 -28.56
C HIS A 362 -9.39 -21.78 -28.47
N VAL A 363 -9.43 -23.08 -28.17
CA VAL A 363 -8.21 -23.92 -28.14
C VAL A 363 -7.61 -24.05 -29.55
N LYS A 364 -6.32 -23.74 -29.71
CA LYS A 364 -5.51 -23.99 -30.91
C LYS A 364 -4.56 -25.16 -30.66
N ASP A 365 -3.81 -25.56 -31.69
CA ASP A 365 -2.77 -26.59 -31.54
C ASP A 365 -1.60 -26.12 -30.64
N ASN A 366 -1.32 -24.81 -30.65
CA ASN A 366 -0.28 -24.17 -29.83
C ASN A 366 -0.89 -23.13 -28.88
N LEU A 367 -0.15 -22.80 -27.83
CA LEU A 367 -0.50 -21.74 -26.88
C LEU A 367 -0.73 -20.40 -27.60
N HIS A 368 -1.74 -19.65 -27.16
CA HIS A 368 -1.96 -18.30 -27.68
C HIS A 368 -0.97 -17.32 -27.08
N ILE A 369 -0.49 -16.42 -27.92
CA ILE A 369 0.33 -15.28 -27.52
C ILE A 369 -0.60 -14.08 -27.39
N ILE A 370 -0.60 -13.45 -26.23
CA ILE A 370 -1.35 -12.22 -25.94
C ILE A 370 -0.33 -11.11 -25.72
N ASP A 371 -0.42 -10.08 -26.55
CA ASP A 371 0.44 -8.89 -26.43
C ASP A 371 -0.08 -8.01 -25.28
N VAL A 372 0.84 -7.64 -24.38
CA VAL A 372 0.60 -6.71 -23.27
C VAL A 372 1.46 -5.48 -23.52
N ASP A 373 0.83 -4.31 -23.57
CA ASP A 373 1.48 -3.03 -23.86
C ASP A 373 2.24 -2.51 -22.64
N CYS A 374 3.37 -3.16 -22.33
CA CYS A 374 4.29 -2.76 -21.28
C CYS A 374 5.70 -3.35 -21.51
N SER A 375 6.68 -2.85 -20.75
CA SER A 375 8.04 -3.39 -20.78
C SER A 375 8.11 -4.80 -20.15
N PRO A 376 9.10 -5.63 -20.51
CA PRO A 376 9.28 -6.95 -19.90
C PRO A 376 9.47 -6.94 -18.39
N GLU A 377 10.06 -5.88 -17.84
CA GLU A 377 10.26 -5.71 -16.39
C GLU A 377 8.93 -5.43 -15.67
N VAL A 378 8.10 -4.55 -16.24
CA VAL A 378 6.76 -4.27 -15.72
C VAL A 378 5.88 -5.51 -15.78
N LEU A 379 5.95 -6.30 -16.86
CA LEU A 379 5.21 -7.56 -16.95
C LEU A 379 5.66 -8.60 -15.91
N ASP A 380 6.95 -8.66 -15.58
CA ASP A 380 7.49 -9.52 -14.51
C ASP A 380 6.89 -9.14 -13.14
N ILE A 381 6.80 -7.83 -12.84
CA ILE A 381 6.16 -7.31 -11.62
C ILE A 381 4.68 -7.65 -11.56
N ILE A 382 3.95 -7.45 -12.67
CA ILE A 382 2.52 -7.79 -12.76
C ILE A 382 2.31 -9.28 -12.52
N LEU A 383 3.09 -10.14 -13.19
CA LEU A 383 2.99 -11.59 -12.99
C LEU A 383 3.35 -11.98 -11.55
N THR A 384 4.40 -11.41 -10.98
CA THR A 384 4.77 -11.63 -9.58
C THR A 384 3.61 -11.28 -8.64
N PHE A 385 2.94 -10.15 -8.87
CA PHE A 385 1.76 -9.75 -8.10
C PHE A 385 0.59 -10.73 -8.27
N LEU A 386 0.28 -11.13 -9.50
CA LEU A 386 -0.80 -12.08 -9.78
C LEU A 386 -0.57 -13.44 -9.11
N TYR A 387 0.67 -13.91 -9.02
CA TYR A 387 0.99 -15.21 -8.40
C TYR A 387 1.19 -15.15 -6.89
N THR A 388 1.60 -14.00 -6.34
CA THR A 388 2.16 -13.96 -4.97
C THR A 388 1.60 -12.85 -4.09
N GLU A 389 0.82 -11.90 -4.61
CA GLU A 389 0.40 -10.64 -3.95
C GLU A 389 1.54 -9.68 -3.58
N LYS A 390 2.80 -10.04 -3.84
CA LYS A 390 3.96 -9.15 -3.69
C LYS A 390 4.14 -8.28 -4.92
N ALA A 391 4.52 -7.03 -4.68
CA ALA A 391 4.89 -6.10 -5.74
C ALA A 391 5.84 -5.08 -5.12
N ASP A 392 7.13 -5.29 -5.36
CA ASP A 392 8.21 -4.42 -4.91
C ASP A 392 8.89 -3.89 -6.17
N PHE A 393 8.92 -2.58 -6.34
CA PHE A 393 9.50 -1.94 -7.52
C PHE A 393 10.00 -0.53 -7.20
N PRO A 394 11.09 -0.09 -7.87
CA PRO A 394 11.62 1.26 -7.73
C PRO A 394 10.73 2.33 -8.37
N LEU A 395 11.05 3.60 -8.09
CA LEU A 395 10.25 4.76 -8.49
C LEU A 395 10.29 5.02 -10.02
N ASP A 396 11.44 4.76 -10.64
CA ASP A 396 11.70 4.89 -12.09
C ASP A 396 10.67 4.13 -12.95
N ILE A 397 10.27 2.93 -12.52
CA ILE A 397 9.27 2.11 -13.23
C ILE A 397 7.85 2.21 -12.64
N ALA A 398 7.67 2.97 -11.55
CA ALA A 398 6.40 3.00 -10.83
C ALA A 398 5.24 3.58 -11.66
N VAL A 399 5.52 4.56 -12.52
CA VAL A 399 4.54 5.16 -13.45
C VAL A 399 4.10 4.13 -14.51
N ASP A 400 5.03 3.37 -15.07
CA ASP A 400 4.71 2.31 -16.03
C ASP A 400 3.90 1.18 -15.38
N VAL A 401 4.25 0.80 -14.15
CA VAL A 401 3.45 -0.18 -13.38
C VAL A 401 2.05 0.36 -13.10
N LEU A 402 1.90 1.67 -12.80
CA LEU A 402 0.60 2.31 -12.61
C LEU A 402 -0.27 2.19 -13.87
N PHE A 403 0.26 2.55 -15.03
CA PHE A 403 -0.46 2.46 -16.31
C PHE A 403 -0.81 1.03 -16.69
N ALA A 404 0.14 0.11 -16.56
CA ALA A 404 -0.11 -1.29 -16.90
C ALA A 404 -1.11 -1.95 -15.94
N ALA A 405 -1.09 -1.60 -14.65
CA ALA A 405 -2.08 -2.06 -13.68
C ALA A 405 -3.48 -1.50 -13.98
N ASP A 406 -3.60 -0.25 -14.40
CA ASP A 406 -4.86 0.36 -14.83
C ASP A 406 -5.41 -0.32 -16.09
N MET A 407 -4.57 -0.50 -17.11
CA MET A 407 -4.91 -1.19 -18.37
C MET A 407 -5.42 -2.61 -18.13
N LEU A 408 -4.79 -3.35 -17.22
CA LEU A 408 -5.16 -4.72 -16.89
C LEU A 408 -6.26 -4.81 -15.82
N PHE A 409 -6.81 -3.69 -15.35
CA PHE A 409 -7.80 -3.61 -14.28
C PHE A 409 -7.37 -4.34 -12.99
N ILE A 410 -6.14 -4.08 -12.53
CA ILE A 410 -5.55 -4.63 -11.30
C ILE A 410 -5.50 -3.53 -10.23
N GLU A 411 -6.65 -3.23 -9.64
CA GLU A 411 -6.84 -2.07 -8.75
C GLU A 411 -5.87 -2.06 -7.55
N LYS A 412 -5.60 -3.21 -6.93
CA LYS A 412 -4.66 -3.28 -5.81
C LYS A 412 -3.23 -2.92 -6.19
N LEU A 413 -2.77 -3.34 -7.37
CA LEU A 413 -1.42 -3.04 -7.85
C LEU A 413 -1.32 -1.56 -8.25
N LYS A 414 -2.37 -1.02 -8.88
CA LYS A 414 -2.51 0.40 -9.19
C LYS A 414 -2.42 1.27 -7.93
N THR A 415 -3.14 0.93 -6.86
CA THR A 415 -3.04 1.63 -5.58
C THR A 415 -1.64 1.53 -4.97
N LYS A 416 -0.97 0.36 -5.05
CA LYS A 416 0.42 0.21 -4.60
C LYS A 416 1.37 1.11 -5.38
N ALA A 417 1.26 1.17 -6.70
CA ALA A 417 2.08 2.05 -7.53
C ALA A 417 1.87 3.53 -7.18
N ALA A 418 0.61 3.95 -6.99
CA ALA A 418 0.30 5.31 -6.56
C ALA A 418 0.89 5.65 -5.17
N VAL A 419 0.91 4.68 -4.26
CA VAL A 419 1.60 4.84 -2.97
C VAL A 419 3.10 5.00 -3.20
N VAL A 420 3.76 4.14 -3.97
CA VAL A 420 5.20 4.26 -4.25
C VAL A 420 5.55 5.63 -4.86
N ILE A 421 4.79 6.08 -5.86
CA ILE A 421 4.99 7.39 -6.51
C ILE A 421 4.82 8.55 -5.53
N SER A 422 3.71 8.60 -4.78
CA SER A 422 3.44 9.72 -3.87
C SER A 422 4.39 9.80 -2.66
N THR A 423 5.04 8.68 -2.30
CA THR A 423 5.84 8.58 -1.07
C THR A 423 7.31 8.85 -1.33
N LEU A 424 7.90 8.15 -2.31
CA LEU A 424 9.26 8.45 -2.78
C LEU A 424 9.31 9.80 -3.52
N GLY A 425 8.18 10.15 -4.15
CA GLY A 425 7.75 11.47 -4.65
C GLY A 425 8.10 12.70 -3.83
N SER A 426 7.93 12.58 -2.51
CA SER A 426 7.71 13.76 -1.66
C SER A 426 9.00 14.46 -1.22
N GLY A 427 10.21 13.94 -1.52
CA GLY A 427 11.49 14.67 -1.42
C GLY A 427 11.77 15.48 -0.13
N GLY A 428 11.12 15.17 0.99
CA GLY A 428 11.21 15.98 2.21
C GLY A 428 12.37 15.56 3.12
N LEU A 429 13.58 16.03 2.84
CA LEU A 429 14.51 16.37 3.92
C LEU A 429 14.14 17.76 4.45
N SER A 430 14.21 17.94 5.77
CA SER A 430 14.10 19.27 6.37
C SER A 430 15.18 20.20 5.77
N GLN A 431 14.81 21.44 5.44
CA GLN A 431 15.73 22.42 4.84
C GLN A 431 17.00 22.68 5.68
N GLU A 432 17.00 22.29 6.97
CA GLU A 432 18.16 22.42 7.86
C GLU A 432 19.20 21.29 7.71
N GLU A 433 18.80 20.11 7.23
CA GLU A 433 19.71 18.98 6.96
C GLU A 433 20.27 19.01 5.54
N ALA A 434 19.53 19.58 4.58
CA ALA A 434 19.96 19.78 3.19
C ALA A 434 21.20 20.69 3.03
N ALA A 435 21.50 21.53 4.03
CA ALA A 435 22.70 22.36 4.03
C ALA A 435 23.99 21.58 4.40
N LYS A 436 23.87 20.38 5.00
CA LYS A 436 25.01 19.62 5.53
C LYS A 436 25.42 18.42 4.69
N THR A 437 24.59 17.98 3.74
CA THR A 437 24.85 16.83 2.85
C THR A 437 24.88 17.23 1.38
N ARG A 438 25.46 18.40 1.04
CA ARG A 438 25.83 18.69 -0.36
C ARG A 438 26.99 17.80 -0.80
N GLY A 439 26.65 16.58 -1.19
CA GLY A 439 27.40 15.75 -2.11
C GLY A 439 26.87 16.01 -3.52
N ASP A 440 27.79 16.26 -4.44
CA ASP A 440 27.59 16.69 -5.82
C ASP A 440 27.18 15.49 -6.69
N GLN A 441 25.91 15.06 -6.67
CA GLN A 441 25.30 14.19 -7.69
C GLN A 441 23.82 14.54 -7.84
N ASP A 442 23.41 14.86 -9.07
CA ASP A 442 22.07 15.25 -9.49
C ASP A 442 21.01 14.27 -8.93
N GLU A 443 20.10 14.78 -8.10
CA GLU A 443 18.90 14.05 -7.67
C GLU A 443 17.99 13.88 -8.90
N ASP A 444 17.48 12.67 -9.16
CA ASP A 444 16.45 12.42 -10.17
C ASP A 444 15.18 13.20 -9.79
N ASP A 445 15.08 14.45 -10.22
CA ASP A 445 13.93 15.32 -10.01
C ASP A 445 12.70 14.66 -10.65
N ILE A 446 11.73 14.34 -9.80
CA ILE A 446 10.50 13.69 -10.21
C ILE A 446 9.72 14.66 -11.09
N ASP A 447 9.40 14.26 -12.32
CA ASP A 447 8.58 15.05 -13.24
C ASP A 447 7.13 15.10 -12.73
N ILE A 448 6.85 16.13 -11.93
CA ILE A 448 5.55 16.32 -11.30
C ILE A 448 4.44 16.60 -12.33
N TYR A 449 4.79 17.18 -13.48
CA TYR A 449 3.82 17.45 -14.55
C TYR A 449 3.39 16.13 -15.20
N ALA A 450 4.34 15.23 -15.47
CA ALA A 450 4.04 13.88 -15.94
C ALA A 450 3.20 13.10 -14.91
N ILE A 451 3.51 13.20 -13.62
CA ILE A 451 2.72 12.56 -12.56
C ILE A 451 1.29 13.09 -12.52
N MET A 452 1.09 14.40 -12.59
CA MET A 452 -0.26 14.99 -12.59
C MET A 452 -1.08 14.50 -13.79
N ARG A 453 -0.47 14.46 -14.99
CA ARG A 453 -1.10 13.90 -16.19
C ARG A 453 -1.42 12.40 -16.02
N ALA A 454 -0.50 11.63 -15.44
CA ALA A 454 -0.72 10.20 -15.14
C ALA A 454 -1.87 10.01 -14.13
N ALA A 455 -1.96 10.87 -13.12
CA ALA A 455 -3.03 10.88 -12.14
C ALA A 455 -4.40 11.08 -12.80
N TRP A 456 -4.50 12.03 -13.73
CA TRP A 456 -5.72 12.30 -14.50
C TRP A 456 -6.11 11.15 -15.43
N LEU A 457 -5.13 10.58 -16.14
CA LEU A 457 -5.35 9.46 -17.07
C LEU A 457 -5.84 8.22 -16.33
N THR A 458 -5.20 7.90 -15.20
CA THR A 458 -5.51 6.72 -14.40
C THR A 458 -6.61 6.97 -13.37
N ARG A 459 -7.06 8.22 -13.21
CA ARG A 459 -8.10 8.66 -12.24
C ARG A 459 -7.73 8.31 -10.80
N VAL A 460 -6.48 8.56 -10.41
CA VAL A 460 -5.97 8.30 -9.06
C VAL A 460 -5.90 9.59 -8.28
N GLN A 461 -6.94 9.85 -7.48
CA GLN A 461 -7.07 11.06 -6.66
C GLN A 461 -5.86 11.29 -5.75
N ARG A 462 -5.30 10.22 -5.17
CA ARG A 462 -4.10 10.32 -4.31
C ARG A 462 -2.91 10.98 -5.01
N LEU A 463 -2.73 10.72 -6.32
CA LEU A 463 -1.65 11.32 -7.10
C LEU A 463 -1.96 12.76 -7.48
N GLU A 464 -3.23 13.10 -7.72
CA GLU A 464 -3.68 14.47 -7.94
C GLU A 464 -3.39 15.33 -6.70
N GLU A 465 -3.84 14.88 -5.52
CA GLU A 465 -3.56 15.53 -4.23
C GLU A 465 -2.06 15.66 -3.97
N PHE A 466 -1.29 14.61 -4.23
CA PHE A 466 0.16 14.62 -4.08
C PHE A 466 0.82 15.66 -4.97
N ALA A 467 0.48 15.70 -6.26
CA ALA A 467 1.10 16.61 -7.21
C ALA A 467 0.63 18.06 -7.03
N ALA A 468 -0.63 18.30 -6.69
CA ALA A 468 -1.10 19.64 -6.33
C ALA A 468 -0.38 20.18 -5.08
N ARG A 469 -0.23 19.33 -4.05
CA ARG A 469 0.53 19.68 -2.84
C ARG A 469 2.00 19.93 -3.16
N TYR A 470 2.64 19.08 -3.97
CA TYR A 470 4.04 19.29 -4.38
C TYR A 470 4.22 20.64 -5.08
N LEU A 471 3.34 20.96 -6.05
CA LEU A 471 3.36 22.22 -6.77
C LEU A 471 3.13 23.41 -5.83
N ALA A 472 2.18 23.34 -4.90
CA ALA A 472 1.92 24.43 -3.95
C ALA A 472 3.11 24.72 -3.02
N TYR A 473 3.84 23.69 -2.60
CA TYR A 473 5.01 23.84 -1.72
C TYR A 473 6.27 24.33 -2.44
N ARG A 474 6.29 24.28 -3.77
CA ARG A 474 7.40 24.74 -4.61
C ARG A 474 6.94 25.72 -5.69
N LEU A 475 5.82 26.41 -5.44
CA LEU A 475 5.12 27.19 -6.45
C LEU A 475 6.02 28.28 -7.03
N GLU A 476 6.91 28.83 -6.21
CA GLU A 476 7.91 29.82 -6.62
C GLU A 476 8.78 29.36 -7.80
N ALA A 477 9.08 28.05 -7.88
CA ALA A 477 9.90 27.48 -8.93
C ALA A 477 9.10 27.16 -10.21
N HIS A 478 7.78 26.96 -10.08
CA HIS A 478 6.92 26.49 -11.16
C HIS A 478 6.04 27.58 -11.77
N ILE A 479 5.66 28.62 -11.03
CA ILE A 479 4.63 29.58 -11.42
C ILE A 479 4.94 30.35 -12.71
N ASP A 480 6.22 30.63 -12.95
CA ASP A 480 6.69 31.36 -14.14
C ASP A 480 7.10 30.41 -15.29
N SER A 481 6.95 29.08 -15.12
CA SER A 481 7.31 28.08 -16.14
C SER A 481 6.21 27.91 -17.20
N PRO A 482 6.57 27.75 -18.49
CA PRO A 482 5.58 27.48 -19.54
C PRO A 482 4.85 26.14 -19.32
N GLU A 483 5.53 25.13 -18.79
CA GLU A 483 4.96 23.81 -18.50
C GLU A 483 3.83 23.89 -17.45
N PHE A 484 3.96 24.77 -16.46
CA PHE A 484 2.89 25.02 -15.49
C PHE A 484 1.69 25.72 -16.11
N ALA A 485 1.92 26.71 -16.96
CA ALA A 485 0.84 27.39 -17.69
C ALA A 485 0.06 26.39 -18.59
N GLU A 486 0.77 25.50 -19.29
CA GLU A 486 0.16 24.42 -20.07
C GLU A 486 -0.65 23.46 -19.19
N LEU A 487 -0.12 23.04 -18.04
CA LEU A 487 -0.82 22.15 -17.11
C LEU A 487 -2.13 22.78 -16.60
N ILE A 488 -2.12 24.07 -16.26
CA ILE A 488 -3.32 24.80 -15.82
C ILE A 488 -4.35 24.88 -16.96
N GLN A 489 -3.90 25.17 -18.19
CA GLN A 489 -4.77 25.18 -19.36
C GLN A 489 -5.41 23.81 -19.62
N GLU A 490 -4.64 22.73 -19.48
CA GLU A 490 -5.15 21.36 -19.59
C GLU A 490 -6.18 21.05 -18.51
N SER A 491 -5.88 21.35 -17.24
CA SER A 491 -6.83 21.21 -16.14
C SER A 491 -8.14 21.94 -16.44
N ALA A 492 -8.04 23.17 -16.93
CA ALA A 492 -9.19 23.99 -17.26
C ALA A 492 -10.00 23.42 -18.45
N SER A 493 -9.35 22.76 -19.41
CA SER A 493 -10.00 22.16 -20.59
C SER A 493 -10.79 20.88 -20.31
N ARG A 494 -10.52 20.21 -19.17
CA ARG A 494 -11.20 18.96 -18.77
C ARG A 494 -12.67 19.18 -18.39
N ILE A 495 -13.07 20.42 -18.10
CA ILE A 495 -14.45 20.82 -17.77
C ILE A 495 -15.22 21.15 -19.06
N GLN A 496 -16.07 20.23 -19.53
CA GLN A 496 -16.77 20.35 -20.83
C GLN A 496 -17.99 21.29 -20.85
N ALA A 497 -18.55 21.67 -19.70
CA ALA A 497 -19.80 22.42 -19.60
C ALA A 497 -19.69 23.59 -18.61
N ARG A 498 -18.84 24.58 -18.94
CA ARG A 498 -18.56 25.71 -18.05
C ARG A 498 -19.80 26.56 -17.73
N GLN A 499 -20.11 26.72 -16.45
CA GLN A 499 -20.85 27.89 -15.94
C GLN A 499 -19.87 29.00 -15.53
N GLU A 500 -20.36 30.23 -15.34
CA GLU A 500 -19.56 31.41 -14.93
C GLU A 500 -18.88 31.26 -13.55
N THR A 501 -19.06 30.13 -12.85
CA THR A 501 -18.54 29.86 -11.50
C THR A 501 -17.73 28.56 -11.42
N ASP A 502 -17.38 27.95 -12.55
CA ASP A 502 -16.66 26.68 -12.53
C ASP A 502 -15.18 26.95 -12.24
N SER A 503 -14.75 26.57 -11.03
CA SER A 503 -13.38 26.70 -10.59
C SER A 503 -12.47 25.66 -11.23
N ILE A 504 -11.19 25.99 -11.40
CA ILE A 504 -10.20 25.09 -11.96
C ILE A 504 -9.72 24.17 -10.84
N GLU A 505 -10.10 22.88 -10.90
CA GLU A 505 -9.83 21.87 -9.85
C GLU A 505 -8.36 21.91 -9.36
N LEU A 506 -7.39 21.80 -10.26
CA LEU A 506 -5.97 21.86 -9.90
C LEU A 506 -5.58 23.16 -9.19
N LEU A 507 -6.13 24.29 -9.63
CA LEU A 507 -5.81 25.59 -9.05
C LEU A 507 -6.41 25.74 -7.66
N ASP A 508 -7.63 25.25 -7.45
CA ASP A 508 -8.26 25.21 -6.14
C ASP A 508 -7.47 24.35 -5.16
N ASP A 509 -7.00 23.18 -5.60
CA ASP A 509 -6.16 22.31 -4.79
C ASP A 509 -4.82 23.00 -4.45
N ILE A 510 -4.19 23.66 -5.42
CA ILE A 510 -2.96 24.44 -5.18
C ILE A 510 -3.23 25.57 -4.18
N ARG A 511 -4.31 26.34 -4.35
CA ARG A 511 -4.72 27.42 -3.43
C ARG A 511 -4.98 26.88 -2.02
N PHE A 512 -5.64 25.72 -1.91
CA PHE A 512 -5.90 25.04 -0.64
C PHE A 512 -4.59 24.67 0.07
N TYR A 513 -3.67 23.98 -0.62
CA TYR A 513 -2.38 23.57 -0.03
C TYR A 513 -1.43 24.74 0.21
N LEU A 514 -1.51 25.79 -0.60
CA LEU A 514 -0.77 27.04 -0.38
C LEU A 514 -1.27 27.71 0.91
N ASN A 515 -2.59 27.80 1.10
CA ASN A 515 -3.15 28.30 2.35
C ASN A 515 -2.72 27.44 3.53
N GLU A 516 -2.77 26.10 3.42
CA GLU A 516 -2.30 25.20 4.48
C GLU A 516 -0.81 25.42 4.84
N ARG A 517 0.05 25.58 3.83
CA ARG A 517 1.49 25.84 3.99
C ARG A 517 1.77 27.08 4.85
N PHE A 518 0.99 28.14 4.68
CA PHE A 518 1.17 29.38 5.45
C PHE A 518 0.31 29.42 6.73
N ARG A 519 -0.84 28.71 6.77
CA ARG A 519 -1.77 28.65 7.92
C ARG A 519 -1.18 28.01 9.16
N LEU A 520 -0.37 26.96 9.01
CA LEU A 520 0.35 26.35 10.14
C LEU A 520 1.25 27.35 10.89
N ARG A 521 1.61 28.47 10.28
CA ARG A 521 2.37 29.56 10.90
C ARG A 521 1.48 30.69 11.46
N PHE A 522 0.24 30.82 10.97
CA PHE A 522 -0.72 31.84 11.42
C PHE A 522 -1.52 31.43 12.67
N ASP A 523 -1.83 30.14 12.86
CA ASP A 523 -2.61 29.65 14.00
C ASP A 523 -1.88 29.81 15.36
N ASP A 524 -0.54 29.85 15.38
CA ASP A 524 0.28 30.09 16.60
C ASP A 524 0.22 31.55 17.09
N ALA A 525 -0.38 32.46 16.33
CA ALA A 525 -0.40 33.91 16.60
C ALA A 525 -1.79 34.51 16.86
N GLY A 526 -2.88 33.73 16.80
CA GLY A 526 -4.23 34.23 17.14
C GLY A 526 -4.74 35.37 16.25
N LEU A 527 -4.37 35.40 14.97
CA LEU A 527 -4.66 36.49 14.03
C LEU A 527 -5.90 36.27 13.14
N ASP A 528 -6.84 35.42 13.57
CA ASP A 528 -8.14 35.20 12.90
C ASP A 528 -8.97 36.49 12.70
N GLU A 529 -8.63 37.58 13.38
CA GLU A 529 -9.34 38.86 13.27
C GLU A 529 -8.92 39.72 12.06
N MET A 530 -7.77 39.46 11.41
CA MET A 530 -7.29 40.30 10.30
C MET A 530 -7.86 39.90 8.92
N LEU A 531 -8.35 38.66 8.78
CA LEU A 531 -8.99 38.17 7.55
C LEU A 531 -10.47 38.59 7.40
N ASN A 532 -11.12 38.98 8.49
CA ASN A 532 -12.51 39.41 8.49
C ASN A 532 -12.60 40.94 8.36
N GLY A 533 -12.43 41.42 7.12
CA GLY A 533 -12.38 42.84 6.77
C GLY A 533 -13.54 43.68 7.34
N HIS A 534 -13.24 44.47 8.36
CA HIS A 534 -14.01 45.67 8.71
C HIS A 534 -13.23 46.94 8.30
N PRO A 535 -13.84 47.91 7.60
CA PRO A 535 -13.15 49.10 7.15
C PRO A 535 -12.82 50.01 8.35
N GLN A 536 -11.55 50.32 8.58
CA GLN A 536 -11.15 51.38 9.52
C GLN A 536 -11.36 52.77 8.89
N GLU A 537 -12.21 53.59 9.52
CA GLU A 537 -12.25 55.03 9.28
C GLU A 537 -10.99 55.73 9.81
N PRO A 538 -10.56 56.85 9.19
CA PRO A 538 -9.29 57.51 9.53
C PRO A 538 -9.35 58.23 10.90
N PRO A 539 -8.23 58.33 11.62
CA PRO A 539 -8.22 58.83 12.99
C PRO A 539 -8.41 60.35 13.03
N THR A 540 -9.33 60.81 13.87
CA THR A 540 -9.44 62.23 14.26
C THR A 540 -8.71 62.46 15.59
N ASN A 541 -7.92 63.54 15.64
CA ASN A 541 -7.21 64.04 16.81
C ASN A 541 -8.15 64.48 17.93
N GLY A 542 -7.84 64.16 19.20
CA GLY A 542 -8.35 64.93 20.35
C GLY A 542 -8.43 64.21 21.71
N GLU A 543 -7.45 64.52 22.57
CA GLU A 543 -7.56 64.73 24.03
C GLU A 543 -7.99 63.62 25.02
N ALA A 544 -7.00 63.22 25.83
CA ALA A 544 -7.00 63.02 27.30
C ALA A 544 -8.24 62.45 28.02
N ASN A 545 -8.04 61.35 28.76
CA ASN A 545 -8.10 61.38 30.22
C ASN A 545 -7.52 60.15 30.93
N VAL A 546 -6.99 60.44 32.11
CA VAL A 546 -6.32 59.61 33.11
C VAL A 546 -7.34 58.74 33.86
N GLU A 547 -6.99 57.51 34.22
CA GLU A 547 -6.99 57.03 35.62
C GLU A 547 -6.48 55.59 35.76
N SER A 548 -5.43 55.47 36.57
CA SER A 548 -4.93 54.27 37.22
C SER A 548 -5.65 54.06 38.54
N GLU A 549 -5.99 52.81 38.87
CA GLU A 549 -5.89 52.18 40.22
C GLU A 549 -6.69 50.88 40.22
N ASP A 550 -6.04 49.72 40.41
CA ASP A 550 -5.96 49.07 41.72
C ASP A 550 -5.28 47.70 41.63
N VAL A 551 -4.21 47.53 42.42
CA VAL A 551 -3.56 46.25 42.72
C VAL A 551 -3.53 46.12 44.23
N SER A 552 -4.05 45.02 44.80
CA SER A 552 -3.29 44.14 45.72
C SER A 552 -4.13 43.25 46.64
N LYS A 553 -3.63 42.00 46.77
CA LYS A 553 -3.43 41.13 47.96
C LYS A 553 -3.65 39.67 47.52
N ILE A 554 -2.75 38.72 47.72
CA ILE A 554 -2.27 38.18 49.01
C ILE A 554 -0.90 37.46 48.82
N THR A 555 0.11 37.89 49.60
CA THR A 555 1.27 37.22 50.30
C THR A 555 1.63 35.74 50.03
N GLU A 556 2.83 35.17 50.25
CA GLU A 556 4.23 35.50 50.64
C GLU A 556 5.04 34.18 50.69
N GLY A 557 6.38 34.23 50.50
CA GLY A 557 7.40 33.25 50.95
C GLY A 557 7.90 32.27 49.86
N VAL A 558 9.18 32.19 49.46
CA VAL A 558 10.44 32.17 50.24
C VAL A 558 11.60 32.87 49.49
N GLU A 559 12.56 33.33 50.28
CA GLU A 559 13.65 34.28 50.10
C GLU A 559 14.81 33.90 49.14
N GLY A 560 15.33 34.90 48.43
CA GLY A 560 16.72 35.38 48.62
C GLY A 560 17.83 34.85 47.71
N LEU A 561 18.22 35.66 46.71
CA LEU A 561 19.61 35.84 46.29
C LEU A 561 19.75 37.19 45.55
N ASP A 562 20.38 38.15 46.23
CA ASP A 562 20.79 39.46 45.72
C ASP A 562 22.14 39.33 44.98
N ILE A 563 22.16 39.67 43.69
CA ILE A 563 23.40 39.94 42.96
C ILE A 563 23.19 41.18 42.09
N SER A 564 23.21 42.33 42.75
CA SER A 564 23.52 43.61 42.14
C SER A 564 24.98 43.65 41.63
N LYS A 565 25.20 43.22 40.37
CA LYS A 565 26.32 43.67 39.53
C LYS A 565 25.87 43.76 38.06
N PRO A 566 26.24 44.84 37.34
CA PRO A 566 25.93 44.96 35.92
C PRO A 566 26.82 43.96 35.15
N VAL A 567 26.19 43.08 34.38
CA VAL A 567 26.90 42.29 33.37
C VAL A 567 27.06 43.20 32.15
N GLU A 568 28.32 43.43 31.79
CA GLU A 568 28.73 44.13 30.58
C GLU A 568 27.99 43.57 29.37
N GLN A 569 27.34 44.46 28.61
CA GLN A 569 26.97 44.18 27.22
C GLN A 569 28.26 43.86 26.48
N ALA A 570 28.48 42.58 26.22
CA ALA A 570 29.33 42.17 25.12
C ALA A 570 28.57 42.53 23.85
N ASP A 571 29.08 43.54 23.13
CA ASP A 571 28.82 43.75 21.71
C ASP A 571 29.22 42.46 20.97
N ASP A 572 28.30 41.51 20.85
CA ASP A 572 28.39 40.50 19.82
C ASP A 572 27.57 41.01 18.63
N ALA A 573 28.29 41.52 17.64
CA ALA A 573 27.77 41.91 16.35
C ALA A 573 27.30 40.64 15.60
N GLY A 574 26.16 40.09 16.04
CA GLY A 574 25.41 39.10 15.29
C GLY A 574 24.78 39.79 14.08
N ALA A 575 25.25 39.44 12.88
CA ALA A 575 24.66 39.91 11.64
C ALA A 575 23.16 39.59 11.62
N TYR A 576 22.31 40.60 11.74
CA TYR A 576 20.91 40.49 11.36
C TYR A 576 20.89 40.06 9.89
N ARG A 577 20.50 38.81 9.61
CA ARG A 577 20.14 38.41 8.25
C ARG A 577 18.95 39.27 7.87
N GLU A 578 19.10 40.14 6.88
CA GLU A 578 17.97 40.82 6.26
C GLU A 578 17.04 39.75 5.69
N ILE A 579 15.87 39.61 6.29
CA ILE A 579 14.80 38.73 5.81
C ILE A 579 14.18 39.42 4.60
N ARG A 580 14.08 38.72 3.47
CA ARG A 580 13.64 39.30 2.19
C ARG A 580 12.54 38.45 1.56
N THR A 581 11.50 39.11 1.07
CA THR A 581 10.43 38.45 0.30
C THR A 581 10.93 37.94 -1.05
N LEU A 582 10.09 37.15 -1.74
CA LEU A 582 10.33 36.67 -3.11
C LEU A 582 10.63 37.81 -4.11
N ASP A 583 10.05 38.99 -3.89
CA ASP A 583 10.29 40.19 -4.71
C ASP A 583 11.47 41.06 -4.20
N GLY A 584 12.15 40.61 -3.15
CA GLY A 584 13.36 41.25 -2.59
C GLY A 584 13.10 42.40 -1.63
N ALA A 585 11.85 42.60 -1.15
CA ALA A 585 11.55 43.59 -0.13
C ALA A 585 12.11 43.14 1.22
N VAL A 586 12.75 44.05 1.96
CA VAL A 586 13.28 43.76 3.31
C VAL A 586 12.14 43.82 4.31
N VAL A 587 12.01 42.79 5.14
CA VAL A 587 10.91 42.63 6.09
C VAL A 587 11.44 42.51 7.52
N GLU A 588 10.64 42.94 8.49
CA GLU A 588 11.01 43.01 9.91
C GLU A 588 11.11 41.62 10.57
N ASP A 589 10.26 40.67 10.18
CA ASP A 589 10.25 39.30 10.69
C ASP A 589 9.82 38.25 9.63
N GLU A 590 10.05 36.97 9.94
CA GLU A 590 9.74 35.83 9.06
C GLU A 590 8.22 35.69 8.82
N PHE A 591 7.38 36.13 9.76
CA PHE A 591 5.92 36.08 9.64
C PHE A 591 5.39 37.06 8.59
N SER A 592 5.92 38.28 8.59
CA SER A 592 5.56 39.30 7.62
C SER A 592 6.11 38.93 6.24
N GLU A 593 7.27 38.25 6.18
CA GLU A 593 7.80 37.68 4.94
C GLU A 593 6.85 36.64 4.34
N ASP A 594 6.37 35.70 5.15
CA ASP A 594 5.43 34.66 4.74
C ASP A 594 4.08 35.21 4.26
N ALA A 595 3.52 36.19 4.98
CA ALA A 595 2.27 36.84 4.59
C ALA A 595 2.41 37.57 3.24
N MET A 596 3.52 38.27 3.04
CA MET A 596 3.82 38.93 1.76
C MET A 596 4.07 37.90 0.65
N ASN A 597 4.83 36.84 0.92
CA ASN A 597 5.13 35.78 -0.05
C ASN A 597 3.84 35.04 -0.48
N TYR A 598 2.93 34.76 0.45
CA TYR A 598 1.60 34.21 0.14
C TYR A 598 0.83 35.13 -0.81
N GLN A 599 0.77 36.44 -0.49
CA GLN A 599 0.07 37.41 -1.33
C GLN A 599 0.70 37.52 -2.73
N ILE A 600 2.02 37.57 -2.83
CA ILE A 600 2.76 37.62 -4.11
C ILE A 600 2.42 36.39 -4.97
N LEU A 601 2.42 35.19 -4.37
CA LEU A 601 2.12 33.95 -5.09
C LEU A 601 0.66 33.90 -5.56
N MET A 602 -0.29 34.39 -4.74
CA MET A 602 -1.69 34.51 -5.15
C MET A 602 -1.87 35.50 -6.30
N GLU A 603 -1.24 36.68 -6.22
CA GLU A 603 -1.29 37.68 -7.30
C GLU A 603 -0.68 37.16 -8.60
N LYS A 604 0.41 36.38 -8.51
CA LYS A 604 1.01 35.72 -9.69
C LYS A 604 0.09 34.66 -10.29
N LEU A 605 -0.63 33.89 -9.48
CA LEU A 605 -1.61 32.91 -9.98
C LEU A 605 -2.75 33.60 -10.73
N ASP A 606 -3.25 34.71 -10.19
CA ASP A 606 -4.31 35.49 -10.83
C ASP A 606 -3.81 36.14 -12.14
N ALA A 607 -2.59 36.67 -12.17
CA ALA A 607 -1.98 37.21 -13.38
C ALA A 607 -1.75 36.14 -14.47
N LEU A 608 -1.43 34.90 -14.07
CA LEU A 608 -1.31 33.76 -14.99
C LEU A 608 -2.67 33.43 -15.63
N LEU A 609 -3.76 33.44 -14.85
CA LEU A 609 -5.11 33.21 -15.36
C LEU A 609 -5.54 34.29 -16.37
N GLU A 610 -5.27 35.56 -16.07
CA GLU A 610 -5.50 36.67 -17.00
C GLU A 610 -4.72 36.47 -18.31
N THR A 611 -3.46 36.05 -18.22
CA THR A 611 -2.59 35.79 -19.38
C THR A 611 -3.12 34.63 -20.24
N LEU A 612 -3.63 33.58 -19.60
CA LEU A 612 -4.23 32.42 -20.27
C LEU A 612 -5.67 32.67 -20.75
N ASN A 613 -6.23 33.86 -20.49
CA ASN A 613 -7.60 34.22 -20.81
C ASN A 613 -8.61 33.20 -20.22
N LEU A 614 -8.33 32.76 -18.99
CA LEU A 614 -9.15 31.86 -18.19
C LEU A 614 -9.85 32.69 -17.11
N ASP A 615 -11.17 32.69 -17.11
CA ASP A 615 -11.95 33.20 -15.98
C ASP A 615 -11.87 32.17 -14.84
N ALA A 616 -11.55 32.61 -13.62
CA ALA A 616 -11.46 31.81 -12.41
C ALA A 616 -12.42 32.29 -11.32
#